data_AF-A0A7X7H6L8-F1
#
_entry.id   AF-A0A7X7H6L8-F1
#
_cell.length_a   1.000
_cell.length_b   1.000
_cell.length_c   1.000
_cell.angle_alpha   90.00
_cell.angle_beta   90.00
_cell.angle_gamma   90.00
#
_symmetry.space_group_name_H-M   'P 1'
#
loop_
_entity.id
_entity.type
_entity.pdbx_description
1 polymer ?
#
loop_
_entity_poly.entity_id
_entity_poly.type
_entity_poly.pdbx_seq_one_letter_code
_entity_poly.pdbx_strand_id
1 'polypeptide(L)'
;MMIILGVGTVHAQIMFWNVENFFDTYDDPKTADEDFTQSGRYHLTKKKYQDKRNLIAKTILASADSLGTLPHIIALAEVENKRVLTDLIQNTPLAKVGYKIVHKDSRDARGIDVALLYNPFEYALIDSCLLTVSQFATRDVLYCQLLSMRDSSLLHLFVNHWPSKRATAGSTDVRREAVSRLLSDFLGRLIASQPQASILLVGDFNDDPGSNAITQLCAEAGLVNLSEPLWKKGLGTIRYHGKWELIDQAIASEALANETTYSIFAPDYLLEEDKAYLGVKPRRTFIGPRYNAGASDHLPITTSGSNAN
;
A
#
# COMPACT_ATOMS: atom_id res chain seq x y z
N MET A 1 -22.93 1.25 -28.53
CA MET A 1 -23.67 0.68 -27.39
C MET A 1 -23.15 1.38 -26.14
N MET A 2 -23.91 2.33 -25.60
CA MET A 2 -23.51 3.10 -24.42
C MET A 2 -23.72 2.21 -23.20
N ILE A 3 -22.64 1.71 -22.60
CA ILE A 3 -22.72 1.05 -21.30
C ILE A 3 -22.88 2.17 -20.28
N ILE A 4 -24.10 2.36 -19.79
CA ILE A 4 -24.34 3.20 -18.61
C ILE A 4 -23.79 2.39 -17.43
N LEU A 5 -22.60 2.75 -16.96
CA LEU A 5 -22.07 2.23 -15.69
C LEU A 5 -22.93 2.83 -14.58
N GLY A 6 -23.68 1.99 -13.88
CA GLY A 6 -24.50 2.42 -12.75
C GLY A 6 -23.63 2.94 -11.60
N VAL A 7 -24.18 3.88 -10.84
CA VAL A 7 -23.61 4.33 -9.57
C VAL A 7 -23.86 3.22 -8.54
N GLY A 8 -23.08 2.14 -8.62
CA GLY A 8 -23.09 1.06 -7.64
C GLY A 8 -22.15 1.39 -6.49
N THR A 9 -22.59 1.12 -5.26
CA THR A 9 -21.75 1.12 -4.06
C THR A 9 -20.58 0.15 -4.25
N VAL A 10 -19.34 0.64 -4.15
CA VAL A 10 -18.15 -0.22 -4.31
C VAL A 10 -17.91 -0.98 -3.00
N HIS A 11 -18.29 -2.25 -2.96
CA HIS A 11 -18.05 -3.14 -1.82
C HIS A 11 -16.64 -3.77 -1.84
N ALA A 12 -15.61 -2.95 -1.96
CA ALA A 12 -14.24 -3.45 -1.99
C ALA A 12 -13.72 -3.78 -0.59
N GLN A 13 -13.19 -4.98 -0.41
CA GLN A 13 -12.43 -5.39 0.76
C GLN A 13 -10.96 -5.30 0.37
N ILE A 14 -10.28 -4.25 0.82
CA ILE A 14 -8.93 -3.91 0.36
C ILE A 14 -7.98 -3.91 1.55
N MET A 15 -6.80 -4.47 1.32
CA MET A 15 -5.66 -4.36 2.24
C MET A 15 -4.57 -3.54 1.58
N PHE A 16 -3.96 -2.61 2.31
CA PHE A 16 -2.68 -2.02 1.92
C PHE A 16 -1.61 -2.37 2.95
N TRP A 17 -0.40 -2.68 2.49
CA TRP A 17 0.73 -2.92 3.38
C TRP A 17 2.09 -2.60 2.74
N ASN A 18 2.87 -1.73 3.37
CA ASN A 18 4.30 -1.66 3.14
C ASN A 18 4.97 -2.90 3.77
N VAL A 19 5.57 -3.77 2.96
CA VAL A 19 6.15 -5.05 3.39
C VAL A 19 7.65 -4.96 3.72
N GLU A 20 8.17 -3.74 3.92
CA GLU A 20 9.54 -3.40 4.34
C GLU A 20 10.61 -4.15 3.54
N ASN A 21 10.95 -3.73 2.33
CA ASN A 21 12.03 -4.33 1.54
C ASN A 21 11.79 -5.84 1.30
N PHE A 22 10.76 -6.19 0.54
CA PHE A 22 10.47 -7.57 0.15
C PHE A 22 11.30 -7.98 -1.07
N PHE A 23 12.60 -8.16 -0.83
CA PHE A 23 13.60 -8.66 -1.79
C PHE A 23 13.65 -10.18 -1.81
N ASP A 24 14.04 -10.74 -2.96
CA ASP A 24 14.49 -12.11 -3.12
C ASP A 24 15.99 -12.24 -2.76
N THR A 25 16.66 -13.31 -3.20
CA THR A 25 18.05 -13.61 -2.83
C THR A 25 19.03 -13.42 -3.98
N TYR A 26 18.56 -12.91 -5.12
CA TYR A 26 19.32 -12.73 -6.35
C TYR A 26 19.61 -11.25 -6.53
N ASP A 27 20.86 -10.94 -6.86
CA ASP A 27 21.31 -9.58 -7.16
C ASP A 27 20.73 -9.11 -8.50
N ASP A 28 20.07 -7.95 -8.53
CA ASP A 28 19.77 -7.25 -9.79
C ASP A 28 20.85 -6.18 -10.05
N PRO A 29 21.70 -6.35 -11.06
CA PRO A 29 22.80 -5.42 -11.34
C PRO A 29 22.34 -4.00 -11.75
N LYS A 30 21.03 -3.76 -11.89
CA LYS A 30 20.45 -2.45 -12.23
C LYS A 30 19.99 -1.66 -11.00
N THR A 31 19.92 -2.28 -9.83
CA THR A 31 19.40 -1.67 -8.60
C THR A 31 20.44 -1.81 -7.49
N ALA A 32 20.23 -1.09 -6.38
CA ALA A 32 21.08 -1.16 -5.20
C ALA A 32 20.51 -2.17 -4.18
N ASP A 33 20.40 -3.44 -4.59
CA ASP A 33 19.83 -4.53 -3.81
C ASP A 33 20.88 -5.50 -3.24
N GLU A 34 22.17 -5.25 -3.48
CA GLU A 34 23.27 -6.16 -3.17
C GLU A 34 23.38 -6.48 -1.67
N ASP A 35 22.92 -5.54 -0.83
CA ASP A 35 22.81 -5.67 0.62
C ASP A 35 21.85 -6.80 1.04
N PHE A 36 20.85 -7.11 0.21
CA PHE A 36 19.83 -8.14 0.40
C PHE A 36 20.18 -9.46 -0.31
N THR A 37 21.46 -9.71 -0.58
CA THR A 37 21.93 -11.01 -1.05
C THR A 37 22.47 -11.87 0.11
N GLN A 38 22.81 -13.14 -0.17
CA GLN A 38 23.43 -14.00 0.83
C GLN A 38 24.81 -13.47 1.29
N SER A 39 25.57 -12.86 0.36
CA SER A 39 26.85 -12.20 0.63
C SER A 39 26.72 -10.76 1.11
N GLY A 40 25.56 -10.16 0.94
CA GLY A 40 25.26 -8.78 1.33
C GLY A 40 25.19 -8.56 2.83
N ARG A 41 25.07 -7.29 3.22
CA ARG A 41 25.04 -6.84 4.62
C ARG A 41 23.98 -7.53 5.49
N TYR A 42 22.81 -7.86 4.92
CA TYR A 42 21.71 -8.50 5.64
C TYR A 42 21.80 -10.03 5.65
N HIS A 43 22.72 -10.59 4.88
CA HIS A 43 22.89 -12.03 4.68
C HIS A 43 21.54 -12.71 4.41
N LEU A 44 20.76 -12.18 3.46
CA LEU A 44 19.42 -12.68 3.17
C LEU A 44 19.55 -14.08 2.55
N THR A 45 19.19 -15.09 3.33
CA THR A 45 19.21 -16.48 2.87
C THR A 45 17.85 -16.88 2.33
N LYS A 46 17.80 -17.95 1.53
CA LYS A 46 16.54 -18.54 1.06
C LYS A 46 15.54 -18.82 2.20
N LYS A 47 16.03 -19.24 3.37
CA LYS A 47 15.21 -19.49 4.56
C LYS A 47 14.58 -18.19 5.09
N LYS A 48 15.38 -17.12 5.25
CA LYS A 48 14.89 -15.81 5.71
C LYS A 48 13.84 -15.23 4.74
N TYR A 49 14.11 -15.34 3.43
CA TYR A 49 13.17 -14.96 2.37
C TYR A 49 11.84 -15.72 2.48
N GLN A 50 11.90 -17.05 2.59
CA GLN A 50 10.72 -17.90 2.74
C GLN A 50 9.93 -17.61 4.03
N ASP A 51 10.63 -17.36 5.14
CA ASP A 51 10.01 -17.00 6.41
C ASP A 51 9.23 -15.71 6.30
N LYS A 52 9.83 -14.67 5.70
CA LYS A 52 9.18 -13.39 5.44
C LYS A 52 7.97 -13.56 4.53
N ARG A 53 8.12 -14.24 3.39
CA ARG A 53 7.02 -14.51 2.44
C ARG A 53 5.85 -15.23 3.13
N ASN A 54 6.14 -16.24 3.94
CA ASN A 54 5.11 -17.00 4.64
C ASN A 54 4.42 -16.17 5.72
N LEU A 55 5.15 -15.26 6.38
CA LEU A 55 4.58 -14.32 7.34
C LEU A 55 3.68 -13.30 6.64
N ILE A 56 4.07 -12.79 5.47
CA ILE A 56 3.23 -11.91 4.64
C ILE A 56 1.93 -12.62 4.25
N ALA A 57 2.03 -13.85 3.73
CA ALA A 57 0.86 -14.65 3.36
C ALA A 57 -0.05 -14.95 4.57
N LYS A 58 0.54 -15.27 5.73
CA LYS A 58 -0.22 -15.45 6.97
C LYS A 58 -1.00 -14.20 7.35
N THR A 59 -0.39 -13.02 7.24
CA THR A 59 -1.07 -11.74 7.55
C THR A 59 -2.23 -11.47 6.60
N ILE A 60 -2.04 -11.69 5.30
CA ILE A 60 -3.12 -11.53 4.29
C ILE A 60 -4.28 -12.49 4.58
N LEU A 61 -4.00 -13.73 4.98
CA LEU A 61 -5.05 -14.68 5.34
C LEU A 61 -5.77 -14.26 6.63
N ALA A 62 -5.02 -13.80 7.63
CA ALA A 62 -5.57 -13.37 8.91
C ALA A 62 -6.39 -12.07 8.81
N SER A 63 -6.15 -11.22 7.81
CA SER A 63 -6.95 -10.02 7.61
C SER A 63 -8.41 -10.34 7.25
N ALA A 64 -8.71 -11.58 6.86
CA ALA A 64 -10.10 -12.03 6.68
C ALA A 64 -10.92 -11.93 7.97
N ASP A 65 -10.31 -12.06 9.14
CA ASP A 65 -10.99 -11.87 10.42
C ASP A 65 -11.46 -10.41 10.59
N SER A 66 -10.73 -9.46 10.02
CA SER A 66 -11.07 -8.02 10.04
C SER A 66 -12.01 -7.60 8.91
N LEU A 67 -11.88 -8.22 7.74
CA LEU A 67 -12.63 -7.87 6.52
C LEU A 67 -13.91 -8.71 6.34
N GLY A 68 -14.08 -9.79 7.11
CA GLY A 68 -15.14 -10.80 6.93
C GLY A 68 -14.93 -11.75 5.74
N THR A 69 -13.94 -11.48 4.89
CA THR A 69 -13.53 -12.30 3.74
C THR A 69 -12.07 -12.03 3.40
N LEU A 70 -11.44 -12.87 2.59
CA LEU A 70 -10.11 -12.57 2.06
C LEU A 70 -10.16 -11.26 1.25
N PRO A 71 -9.11 -10.42 1.29
CA PRO A 71 -9.10 -9.17 0.56
C PRO A 71 -9.37 -9.41 -0.93
N HIS A 72 -10.32 -8.68 -1.49
CA HIS A 72 -10.57 -8.70 -2.93
C HIS A 72 -9.37 -8.10 -3.67
N ILE A 73 -8.72 -7.12 -3.04
CA ILE A 73 -7.57 -6.40 -3.56
C ILE A 73 -6.52 -6.24 -2.44
N ILE A 74 -5.25 -6.47 -2.77
CA ILE A 74 -4.11 -6.30 -1.88
C ILE A 74 -3.12 -5.36 -2.57
N ALA A 75 -2.98 -4.16 -2.04
CA ALA A 75 -1.99 -3.18 -2.46
C ALA A 75 -0.73 -3.31 -1.59
N LEU A 76 0.44 -3.37 -2.21
CA LEU A 76 1.71 -3.55 -1.52
C LEU A 76 2.67 -2.43 -1.88
N ALA A 77 3.54 -2.06 -0.93
CA ALA A 77 4.69 -1.19 -1.15
C ALA A 77 5.97 -1.87 -0.67
N GLU A 78 7.11 -1.41 -1.21
CA GLU A 78 8.44 -2.00 -0.98
C GLU A 78 8.57 -3.44 -1.49
N VAL A 79 7.99 -3.70 -2.66
CA VAL A 79 8.11 -4.96 -3.38
C VAL A 79 9.26 -4.85 -4.39
N GLU A 80 10.20 -5.78 -4.38
CA GLU A 80 11.34 -5.72 -5.30
C GLU A 80 10.95 -5.94 -6.77
N ASN A 81 10.23 -7.03 -7.05
CA ASN A 81 9.95 -7.43 -8.42
C ASN A 81 8.72 -8.35 -8.56
N LYS A 82 8.37 -8.69 -9.80
CA LYS A 82 7.27 -9.62 -10.08
C LYS A 82 7.52 -11.05 -9.55
N ARG A 83 8.77 -11.47 -9.38
CA ARG A 83 9.11 -12.81 -8.90
C ARG A 83 8.70 -12.96 -7.43
N VAL A 84 9.01 -12.01 -6.56
CA VAL A 84 8.60 -12.09 -5.15
C VAL A 84 7.08 -12.15 -4.98
N LEU A 85 6.34 -11.44 -5.84
CA LEU A 85 4.88 -11.51 -5.88
C LEU A 85 4.37 -12.86 -6.36
N THR A 86 4.98 -13.39 -7.42
CA THR A 86 4.63 -14.72 -7.97
C THR A 86 4.86 -15.80 -6.93
N ASP A 87 6.00 -15.76 -6.25
CA ASP A 87 6.32 -16.66 -5.14
C ASP A 87 5.31 -16.52 -3.99
N LEU A 88 4.93 -15.29 -3.63
CA LEU A 88 3.93 -15.04 -2.59
C LEU A 88 2.58 -15.68 -2.93
N ILE A 89 2.09 -15.51 -4.15
CA ILE A 89 0.76 -16.02 -4.52
C ILE A 89 0.77 -17.50 -4.96
N GLN A 90 1.89 -18.07 -5.40
CA GLN A 90 1.93 -19.46 -5.87
C GLN A 90 2.50 -20.45 -4.84
N ASN A 91 3.45 -20.01 -4.01
CA ASN A 91 4.17 -20.88 -3.07
C ASN A 91 3.71 -20.72 -1.62
N THR A 92 2.48 -20.26 -1.42
CA THR A 92 1.81 -20.12 -0.12
C THR A 92 0.33 -20.53 -0.25
N PRO A 93 -0.46 -20.61 0.85
CA PRO A 93 -1.87 -20.94 0.75
C PRO A 93 -2.72 -19.97 -0.09
N LEU A 94 -2.20 -18.77 -0.42
CA LEU A 94 -2.85 -17.81 -1.31
C LEU A 94 -3.05 -18.36 -2.74
N ALA A 95 -2.33 -19.41 -3.14
CA ALA A 95 -2.48 -20.05 -4.44
C ALA A 95 -3.90 -20.53 -4.72
N LYS A 96 -4.66 -20.84 -3.67
CA LYS A 96 -6.07 -21.26 -3.78
C LYS A 96 -7.01 -20.15 -4.23
N VAL A 97 -6.65 -18.88 -4.01
CA VAL A 97 -7.47 -17.72 -4.40
C VAL A 97 -7.27 -17.36 -5.87
N GLY A 98 -6.06 -17.58 -6.39
CA GLY A 98 -5.75 -17.29 -7.78
C GLY A 98 -5.60 -15.79 -8.09
N TYR A 99 -5.08 -15.01 -7.14
CA TYR A 99 -4.79 -13.58 -7.33
C TYR A 99 -4.00 -13.31 -8.63
N LYS A 100 -4.33 -12.20 -9.29
CA LYS A 100 -3.60 -11.68 -10.45
C LYS A 100 -2.74 -10.49 -10.03
N ILE A 101 -1.62 -10.30 -10.74
CA ILE A 101 -0.59 -9.31 -10.39
C ILE A 101 -0.63 -8.14 -11.37
N VAL A 102 -0.62 -6.92 -10.83
CA VAL A 102 -0.25 -5.68 -11.54
C VAL A 102 1.01 -5.14 -10.90
N HIS A 103 2.10 -5.09 -11.67
CA HIS A 103 3.41 -4.64 -11.23
C HIS A 103 4.21 -4.12 -12.43
N LYS A 104 4.96 -3.05 -12.22
CA LYS A 104 5.93 -2.49 -13.18
C LYS A 104 7.07 -1.87 -12.38
N ASP A 105 8.29 -2.08 -12.87
CA ASP A 105 9.49 -1.57 -12.21
C ASP A 105 9.54 -0.05 -12.28
N SER A 106 9.84 0.61 -11.16
CA SER A 106 9.97 2.07 -11.06
C SER A 106 11.41 2.55 -11.15
N ARG A 107 11.61 3.86 -11.04
CA ARG A 107 12.95 4.50 -11.06
C ARG A 107 13.61 4.56 -9.68
N ASP A 108 13.06 3.90 -8.67
CA ASP A 108 13.68 3.89 -7.33
C ASP A 108 15.02 3.15 -7.39
N ALA A 109 16.08 3.79 -6.89
CA ALA A 109 17.42 3.23 -6.96
C ALA A 109 17.59 1.94 -6.16
N ARG A 110 16.74 1.68 -5.16
CA ARG A 110 16.74 0.42 -4.41
C ARG A 110 16.04 -0.71 -5.17
N GLY A 111 15.35 -0.42 -6.27
CA GLY A 111 14.58 -1.42 -7.00
C GLY A 111 13.35 -1.89 -6.24
N ILE A 112 12.62 -0.99 -5.58
CA ILE A 112 11.39 -1.34 -4.88
C ILE A 112 10.21 -0.51 -5.33
N ASP A 113 9.08 -1.19 -5.47
CA ASP A 113 7.90 -0.71 -6.17
C ASP A 113 6.64 -0.86 -5.34
N VAL A 114 5.57 -0.29 -5.89
CA VAL A 114 4.20 -0.59 -5.50
C VAL A 114 3.63 -1.70 -6.39
N ALA A 115 2.77 -2.53 -5.81
CA ALA A 115 2.13 -3.62 -6.51
C ALA A 115 0.66 -3.75 -6.16
N LEU A 116 -0.10 -4.37 -7.06
CA LEU A 116 -1.47 -4.79 -6.81
C LEU A 116 -1.64 -6.28 -7.04
N LEU A 117 -2.26 -6.96 -6.08
CA LEU A 117 -2.83 -8.29 -6.24
C LEU A 117 -4.36 -8.16 -6.21
N TYR A 118 -5.07 -8.74 -7.16
CA TYR A 118 -6.54 -8.69 -7.19
C TYR A 118 -7.15 -10.06 -7.46
N ASN A 119 -8.27 -10.36 -6.80
CA ASN A 119 -9.03 -11.58 -7.02
C ASN A 119 -9.82 -11.44 -8.33
N PRO A 120 -9.50 -12.22 -9.38
CA PRO A 120 -10.14 -12.08 -10.69
C PRO A 120 -11.63 -12.48 -10.72
N PHE A 121 -12.13 -13.14 -9.66
CA PHE A 121 -13.55 -13.43 -9.50
C PHE A 121 -14.34 -12.25 -8.93
N GLU A 122 -13.64 -11.28 -8.32
CA GLU A 122 -14.24 -10.10 -7.69
C GLU A 122 -14.06 -8.85 -8.55
N TYR A 123 -12.90 -8.72 -9.20
CA TYR A 123 -12.56 -7.56 -10.02
C TYR A 123 -11.87 -7.96 -11.33
N ALA A 124 -12.23 -7.26 -12.40
CA ALA A 124 -11.49 -7.28 -13.67
C ALA A 124 -10.63 -6.02 -13.80
N LEU A 125 -9.37 -6.18 -14.20
CA LEU A 125 -8.51 -5.05 -14.56
C LEU A 125 -8.89 -4.54 -15.96
N ILE A 126 -9.32 -3.29 -16.04
CA ILE A 126 -9.66 -2.62 -17.30
C ILE A 126 -8.43 -1.91 -17.88
N ASP A 127 -7.73 -1.15 -17.05
CA ASP A 127 -6.51 -0.44 -17.44
C ASP A 127 -5.60 -0.21 -16.22
N SER A 128 -4.31 0.00 -16.49
CA SER A 128 -3.34 0.43 -15.47
C SER A 128 -2.20 1.25 -16.05
N CYS A 129 -1.79 2.29 -15.33
CA CYS A 129 -0.63 3.08 -15.67
C CYS A 129 0.18 3.49 -14.43
N LEU A 130 1.43 3.87 -14.66
CA LEU A 130 2.28 4.47 -13.64
C LEU A 130 2.24 5.98 -13.79
N LEU A 131 2.08 6.67 -12.67
CA LEU A 131 2.22 8.12 -12.59
C LEU A 131 3.61 8.42 -12.01
N THR A 132 4.46 8.99 -12.85
CA THR A 132 5.87 9.26 -12.53
C THR A 132 6.11 10.76 -12.36
N VAL A 133 6.77 11.12 -11.26
CA VAL A 133 7.33 12.47 -11.09
C VAL A 133 8.62 12.54 -11.90
N SER A 134 8.67 13.39 -12.92
CA SER A 134 9.80 13.43 -13.87
C SER A 134 11.05 14.11 -13.31
N GLN A 135 10.88 15.02 -12.35
CA GLN A 135 11.92 15.92 -11.84
C GLN A 135 13.00 15.21 -11.01
N PHE A 136 12.73 14.02 -10.49
CA PHE A 136 13.68 13.24 -9.71
C PHE A 136 13.34 11.75 -9.78
N ALA A 137 14.32 10.89 -9.51
CA ALA A 137 14.09 9.46 -9.37
C ALA A 137 13.31 9.18 -8.08
N THR A 138 12.16 8.53 -8.19
CA THR A 138 11.31 8.13 -7.07
C THR A 138 10.42 6.96 -7.47
N ARG A 139 9.72 6.38 -6.47
CA ARG A 139 8.69 5.38 -6.70
C ARG A 139 7.52 6.03 -7.44
N ASP A 140 6.96 5.27 -8.37
CA ASP A 140 5.76 5.68 -9.09
C ASP A 140 4.50 5.46 -8.26
N VAL A 141 3.42 6.16 -8.60
CA VAL A 141 2.07 5.80 -8.15
C VAL A 141 1.47 4.85 -9.17
N LEU A 142 0.99 3.70 -8.72
CA LEU A 142 0.27 2.76 -9.59
C LEU A 142 -1.22 3.11 -9.61
N TYR A 143 -1.72 3.49 -10.78
CA TYR A 143 -3.14 3.70 -11.03
C TYR A 143 -3.74 2.47 -11.72
N CYS A 144 -4.89 1.99 -11.22
CA CYS A 144 -5.64 0.88 -11.77
C CYS A 144 -7.12 1.23 -11.89
N GLN A 145 -7.72 0.87 -13.03
CA GLN A 145 -9.18 0.85 -13.22
C GLN A 145 -9.67 -0.58 -13.04
N LEU A 146 -10.48 -0.79 -12.00
CA LEU A 146 -10.96 -2.11 -11.60
C LEU A 146 -12.48 -2.14 -11.71
N LEU A 147 -13.00 -3.00 -12.58
CA LEU A 147 -14.43 -3.24 -12.72
C LEU A 147 -14.87 -4.31 -11.74
N SER A 148 -15.80 -3.97 -10.85
CA SER A 148 -16.43 -4.92 -9.93
C SER A 148 -17.26 -5.94 -10.71
N MET A 149 -17.01 -7.22 -10.47
CA MET A 149 -17.76 -8.32 -11.08
C MET A 149 -19.14 -8.51 -10.43
N ARG A 150 -19.41 -7.85 -9.28
CA ARG A 150 -20.66 -7.98 -8.53
C ARG A 150 -21.75 -7.02 -9.02
N ASP A 151 -21.38 -5.77 -9.25
CA ASP A 151 -22.31 -4.66 -9.50
C ASP A 151 -21.93 -3.83 -10.74
N SER A 152 -20.86 -4.21 -11.44
CA SER A 152 -20.34 -3.47 -12.61
C SER A 152 -19.92 -2.02 -12.31
N SER A 153 -19.70 -1.67 -11.04
CA SER A 153 -19.11 -0.39 -10.65
C SER A 153 -17.62 -0.33 -11.01
N LEU A 154 -17.13 0.86 -11.33
CA LEU A 154 -15.73 1.09 -11.68
C LEU A 154 -15.00 1.77 -10.52
N LEU A 155 -14.00 1.10 -9.97
CA LEU A 155 -13.11 1.63 -8.95
C LEU A 155 -11.82 2.16 -9.59
N HIS A 156 -11.51 3.43 -9.32
CA HIS A 156 -10.25 4.09 -9.64
C HIS A 156 -9.32 4.00 -8.42
N LEU A 157 -8.40 3.04 -8.44
CA LEU A 157 -7.50 2.76 -7.33
C LEU A 157 -6.10 3.32 -7.61
N PHE A 158 -5.54 4.02 -6.63
CA PHE A 158 -4.17 4.53 -6.66
C PHE A 158 -3.37 3.92 -5.50
N VAL A 159 -2.27 3.23 -5.81
CA VAL A 159 -1.34 2.69 -4.81
C VAL A 159 -0.13 3.60 -4.68
N ASN A 160 0.07 4.13 -3.47
CA ASN A 160 1.04 5.18 -3.18
C ASN A 160 2.22 4.66 -2.35
N HIS A 161 3.43 5.13 -2.67
CA HIS A 161 4.60 5.01 -1.81
C HIS A 161 5.49 6.25 -1.96
N TRP A 162 5.12 7.32 -1.28
CA TRP A 162 5.72 8.65 -1.48
C TRP A 162 7.17 8.73 -0.97
N PRO A 163 7.96 9.73 -1.41
CA PRO A 163 9.31 9.98 -0.92
C PRO A 163 9.40 10.04 0.62
N SER A 164 10.32 9.27 1.20
CA SER A 164 10.44 9.18 2.66
C SER A 164 10.98 10.46 3.31
N LYS A 165 10.61 10.69 4.58
CA LYS A 165 11.05 11.86 5.39
C LYS A 165 12.57 11.88 5.68
N ARG A 166 13.27 10.76 5.47
CA ARG A 166 14.68 10.59 5.89
C ARG A 166 15.71 11.04 4.85
N ALA A 167 15.30 11.27 3.60
CA ALA A 167 16.14 12.04 2.68
C ALA A 167 16.20 13.49 3.20
N THR A 168 17.32 14.19 3.03
CA THR A 168 17.59 15.56 3.51
C THR A 168 16.33 16.43 3.75
N ALA A 169 16.04 16.74 5.02
CA ALA A 169 14.75 17.25 5.51
C ALA A 169 14.21 18.54 4.86
N GLY A 170 15.02 19.30 4.12
CA GLY A 170 14.55 20.44 3.31
C GLY A 170 14.10 20.10 1.89
N SER A 171 14.48 18.92 1.38
CA SER A 171 14.20 18.47 0.00
C SER A 171 13.02 17.50 -0.11
N THR A 172 12.65 16.83 0.98
CA THR A 172 11.63 15.78 0.97
C THR A 172 10.22 16.31 0.89
N ASP A 173 9.94 17.45 1.50
CA ASP A 173 8.62 18.06 1.46
C ASP A 173 8.31 18.51 0.03
N VAL A 174 9.27 19.15 -0.64
CA VAL A 174 9.19 19.51 -2.08
C VAL A 174 8.93 18.28 -2.96
N ARG A 175 9.55 17.13 -2.63
CA ARG A 175 9.33 15.88 -3.38
C ARG A 175 7.93 15.30 -3.14
N ARG A 176 7.44 15.28 -1.90
CA ARG A 176 6.06 14.83 -1.59
C ARG A 176 5.02 15.77 -2.19
N GLU A 177 5.24 17.07 -2.15
CA GLU A 177 4.42 18.06 -2.84
C GLU A 177 4.40 17.85 -4.37
N ALA A 178 5.52 17.44 -4.97
CA ALA A 178 5.55 17.13 -6.40
C ALA A 178 4.68 15.90 -6.75
N VAL A 179 4.67 14.87 -5.90
CA VAL A 179 3.75 13.72 -6.04
C VAL A 179 2.30 14.15 -5.82
N SER A 180 2.04 14.98 -4.79
CA SER A 180 0.72 15.54 -4.51
C SER A 180 0.17 16.33 -5.71
N ARG A 181 0.97 17.23 -6.31
CA ARG A 181 0.58 17.97 -7.53
C ARG A 181 0.30 17.04 -8.72
N LEU A 182 1.14 16.03 -8.94
CA LEU A 182 0.92 15.04 -9.99
C LEU A 182 -0.43 14.31 -9.82
N LEU A 183 -0.77 13.95 -8.59
CA LEU A 183 -2.05 13.35 -8.25
C LEU A 183 -3.21 14.32 -8.44
N SER A 184 -3.11 15.57 -7.94
CA SER A 184 -4.12 16.61 -8.14
C SER A 184 -4.42 16.82 -9.63
N ASP A 185 -3.40 16.92 -10.48
CA ASP A 185 -3.57 17.11 -11.93
C ASP A 185 -4.24 15.90 -12.61
N PHE A 186 -3.94 14.68 -12.15
CA PHE A 186 -4.59 13.48 -12.67
C PHE A 186 -6.04 13.38 -12.21
N LEU A 187 -6.27 13.56 -10.91
CA LEU A 187 -7.60 13.52 -10.29
C LEU A 187 -8.51 14.61 -10.82
N GLY A 188 -8.02 15.84 -11.01
CA GLY A 188 -8.80 16.93 -11.59
C GLY A 188 -9.31 16.60 -13.00
N ARG A 189 -8.48 15.99 -13.84
CA ARG A 189 -8.91 15.50 -15.16
C ARG A 189 -9.90 14.34 -15.06
N LEU A 190 -9.65 13.40 -14.17
CA LEU A 190 -10.52 12.26 -13.95
C LEU A 190 -11.92 12.72 -13.50
N ILE A 191 -11.99 13.55 -12.46
CA ILE A 191 -13.24 14.08 -11.89
C ILE A 191 -13.96 14.98 -12.89
N ALA A 192 -13.26 15.80 -13.66
CA ALA A 192 -13.87 16.60 -14.73
C ALA A 192 -14.53 15.71 -15.80
N SER A 193 -13.94 14.56 -16.11
CA SER A 193 -14.52 13.60 -17.06
C SER A 193 -15.61 12.70 -16.45
N GLN A 194 -15.50 12.40 -15.15
CA GLN A 194 -16.33 11.45 -14.41
C GLN A 194 -16.61 12.00 -13.00
N PRO A 195 -17.58 12.94 -12.85
CA PRO A 195 -17.82 13.63 -11.57
C PRO A 195 -18.27 12.72 -10.41
N GLN A 196 -18.72 11.51 -10.72
CA GLN A 196 -19.18 10.51 -9.75
C GLN A 196 -18.21 9.31 -9.67
N ALA A 197 -16.95 9.49 -10.06
CA ALA A 197 -15.96 8.42 -10.02
C ALA A 197 -15.74 7.92 -8.57
N SER A 198 -15.83 6.61 -8.38
CA SER A 198 -15.40 5.95 -7.14
C SER A 198 -13.88 5.93 -7.13
N ILE A 199 -13.28 6.81 -6.34
CA ILE A 199 -11.83 7.02 -6.28
C ILE A 199 -11.34 6.59 -4.91
N LEU A 200 -10.27 5.80 -4.88
CA LEU A 200 -9.58 5.42 -3.66
C LEU A 200 -8.06 5.52 -3.87
N LEU A 201 -7.40 6.34 -3.06
CA LEU A 201 -5.97 6.35 -2.91
C LEU A 201 -5.63 5.60 -1.63
N VAL A 202 -4.82 4.56 -1.72
CA VAL A 202 -4.26 3.83 -0.58
C VAL A 202 -2.75 3.80 -0.70
N GLY A 203 -2.05 3.82 0.42
CA GLY A 203 -0.60 3.65 0.37
C GLY A 203 0.15 4.23 1.55
N ASP A 204 1.47 4.15 1.44
CA ASP A 204 2.42 4.82 2.33
C ASP A 204 2.70 6.21 1.77
N PHE A 205 2.06 7.22 2.35
CA PHE A 205 2.21 8.61 1.95
C PHE A 205 3.47 9.25 2.54
N ASN A 206 4.20 8.56 3.43
CA ASN A 206 5.35 9.08 4.16
C ASN A 206 5.10 10.45 4.80
N ASP A 207 3.85 10.76 5.09
CA ASP A 207 3.39 11.98 5.75
C ASP A 207 2.10 11.70 6.51
N ASP A 208 1.75 12.57 7.45
CA ASP A 208 0.53 12.39 8.25
C ASP A 208 -0.71 13.03 7.59
N PRO A 209 -1.93 12.64 7.99
CA PRO A 209 -3.18 13.19 7.44
C PRO A 209 -3.32 14.71 7.54
N GLY A 210 -2.65 15.35 8.50
CA GLY A 210 -2.68 16.79 8.73
C GLY A 210 -1.63 17.58 7.95
N SER A 211 -0.75 16.91 7.21
CA SER A 211 0.30 17.57 6.43
C SER A 211 -0.28 18.43 5.29
N ASN A 212 0.44 19.49 4.91
CA ASN A 212 0.02 20.40 3.83
C ASN A 212 -0.20 19.66 2.50
N ALA A 213 0.70 18.74 2.14
CA ALA A 213 0.60 18.01 0.87
C ALA A 213 -0.65 17.12 0.79
N ILE A 214 -1.07 16.53 1.91
CA ILE A 214 -2.27 15.68 1.99
C ILE A 214 -3.54 16.51 2.06
N THR A 215 -3.57 17.52 2.93
CA THR A 215 -4.74 18.39 3.09
C THR A 215 -5.05 19.17 1.80
N GLN A 216 -4.03 19.66 1.10
CA GLN A 216 -4.19 20.33 -0.18
C GLN A 216 -4.71 19.37 -1.27
N LEU A 217 -4.15 18.16 -1.38
CA LEU A 217 -4.62 17.13 -2.30
C LEU A 217 -6.11 16.82 -2.09
N CYS A 218 -6.52 16.60 -0.83
CA CYS A 218 -7.91 16.34 -0.48
C CYS A 218 -8.82 17.52 -0.84
N ALA A 219 -8.40 18.75 -0.53
CA ALA A 219 -9.20 19.95 -0.80
C ALA A 219 -9.37 20.22 -2.30
N GLU A 220 -8.30 20.09 -3.09
CA GLU A 220 -8.33 20.32 -4.54
C GLU A 220 -9.15 19.26 -5.29
N ALA A 221 -9.03 18.00 -4.88
CA ALA A 221 -9.73 16.89 -5.53
C ALA A 221 -11.09 16.55 -4.91
N GLY A 222 -11.53 17.26 -3.85
CA GLY A 222 -12.79 16.97 -3.15
C GLY A 222 -12.83 15.57 -2.53
N LEU A 223 -11.71 15.12 -1.95
CA LEU A 223 -11.57 13.80 -1.35
C LEU A 223 -11.61 13.86 0.18
N VAL A 224 -12.00 12.75 0.79
CA VAL A 224 -12.10 12.55 2.24
C VAL A 224 -11.00 11.61 2.70
N ASN A 225 -10.22 12.02 3.70
CA ASN A 225 -9.19 11.17 4.28
C ASN A 225 -9.79 10.28 5.39
N LEU A 226 -9.94 8.98 5.09
CA LEU A 226 -10.53 7.99 5.99
C LEU A 226 -9.63 7.66 7.19
N SER A 227 -8.34 7.98 7.11
CA SER A 227 -7.36 7.72 8.17
C SER A 227 -7.33 8.81 9.25
N GLU A 228 -7.84 10.02 8.96
CA GLU A 228 -7.81 11.18 9.84
C GLU A 228 -8.43 10.91 11.24
N PRO A 229 -9.57 10.21 11.38
CA PRO A 229 -10.14 9.93 12.70
C PRO A 229 -9.25 9.07 13.60
N LEU A 230 -8.49 8.12 13.05
CA LEU A 230 -7.56 7.30 13.84
C LEU A 230 -6.28 8.07 14.16
N TRP A 231 -5.79 8.88 13.22
CA TRP A 231 -4.65 9.76 13.45
C TRP A 231 -4.92 10.77 14.58
N LYS A 232 -6.09 11.40 14.63
CA LYS A 232 -6.50 12.31 15.73
C LYS A 232 -6.54 11.62 17.10
N LYS A 233 -6.70 10.30 17.13
CA LYS A 233 -6.64 9.47 18.37
C LYS A 233 -5.20 9.09 18.75
N GLY A 234 -4.19 9.50 17.99
CA GLY A 234 -2.79 9.16 18.21
C GLY A 234 -2.43 7.72 17.82
N LEU A 235 -3.27 7.06 17.01
CA LEU A 235 -2.98 5.74 16.46
C LEU A 235 -2.10 5.87 15.20
N GLY A 236 -1.33 4.82 14.91
CA GLY A 236 -0.37 4.81 13.81
C GLY A 236 -0.08 3.41 13.31
N THR A 237 0.58 3.34 12.16
CA THR A 237 0.98 2.10 11.49
C THR A 237 2.48 1.85 11.63
N ILE A 238 3.27 2.90 11.87
CA ILE A 238 4.71 2.83 12.19
C ILE A 238 4.97 3.45 13.57
N ARG A 239 6.01 2.96 14.25
CA ARG A 239 6.49 3.54 15.51
C ARG A 239 7.91 4.07 15.40
N TYR A 240 8.07 5.39 15.55
CA TYR A 240 9.35 6.09 15.42
C TYR A 240 9.67 6.87 16.70
N HIS A 241 10.85 6.63 17.29
CA HIS A 241 11.27 7.20 18.59
C HIS A 241 10.18 7.17 19.68
N GLY A 242 9.50 6.02 19.80
CA GLY A 242 8.45 5.82 20.80
C GLY A 242 7.08 6.39 20.44
N LYS A 243 6.94 7.11 19.32
CA LYS A 243 5.68 7.72 18.86
C LYS A 243 5.09 6.93 17.70
N TRP A 244 3.78 6.73 17.73
CA TRP A 244 3.03 6.22 16.59
C TRP A 244 2.83 7.32 15.56
N GLU A 245 3.09 6.99 14.29
CA GLU A 245 2.80 7.86 13.14
C GLU A 245 1.86 7.10 12.19
N LEU A 246 0.90 7.81 11.60
CA LEU A 246 -0.04 7.26 10.63
C LEU A 246 0.32 7.77 9.24
N ILE A 247 1.28 7.10 8.60
CA ILE A 247 1.73 7.46 7.24
C ILE A 247 1.15 6.54 6.17
N ASP A 248 0.66 5.36 6.55
CA ASP A 248 -0.13 4.51 5.68
C ASP A 248 -1.59 4.98 5.80
N GLN A 249 -2.18 5.43 4.69
CA GLN A 249 -3.47 6.13 4.68
C GLN A 249 -4.41 5.59 3.59
N ALA A 250 -5.69 5.92 3.72
CA ALA A 250 -6.72 5.75 2.70
C ALA A 250 -7.49 7.06 2.50
N ILE A 251 -7.60 7.53 1.27
CA ILE A 251 -8.26 8.77 0.87
C ILE A 251 -9.24 8.45 -0.25
N ALA A 252 -10.52 8.80 -0.10
CA ALA A 252 -11.58 8.36 -1.00
C ALA A 252 -12.45 9.52 -1.50
N SER A 253 -13.13 9.34 -2.65
CA SER A 253 -14.21 10.26 -3.04
C SER A 253 -15.34 10.23 -2.02
N GLU A 254 -16.04 11.34 -1.84
CA GLU A 254 -17.03 11.51 -0.76
C GLU A 254 -18.07 10.39 -0.70
N ALA A 255 -18.63 10.00 -1.86
CA ALA A 255 -19.59 8.90 -1.93
C ALA A 255 -19.00 7.57 -1.42
N LEU A 256 -17.79 7.22 -1.87
CA LEU A 256 -17.11 6.01 -1.42
C LEU A 256 -16.72 6.08 0.06
N ALA A 257 -16.31 7.26 0.52
CA ALA A 257 -15.88 7.47 1.89
C ALA A 257 -16.99 7.22 2.91
N ASN A 258 -18.22 7.64 2.59
CA ASN A 258 -19.39 7.44 3.44
C ASN A 258 -19.75 5.96 3.64
N GLU A 259 -19.29 5.09 2.76
CA GLU A 259 -19.60 3.66 2.76
C GLU A 259 -18.38 2.81 3.14
N THR A 260 -17.22 3.43 3.43
CA THR A 260 -15.95 2.73 3.64
C THR A 260 -15.44 2.93 5.05
N THR A 261 -15.16 1.83 5.75
CA THR A 261 -14.47 1.85 7.04
C THR A 261 -12.98 1.68 6.84
N TYR A 262 -12.18 2.50 7.52
CA TYR A 262 -10.72 2.35 7.60
C TYR A 262 -10.31 1.73 8.93
N SER A 263 -9.39 0.76 8.91
CA SER A 263 -8.90 0.07 10.11
C SER A 263 -7.43 -0.29 10.01
N ILE A 264 -6.72 -0.20 11.14
CA ILE A 264 -5.34 -0.68 11.28
C ILE A 264 -5.40 -2.13 11.74
N PHE A 265 -4.85 -3.04 10.95
CA PHE A 265 -4.83 -4.47 11.27
C PHE A 265 -3.55 -4.82 12.03
N ALA A 266 -3.69 -5.11 13.32
CA ALA A 266 -2.55 -5.24 14.25
C ALA A 266 -2.58 -6.55 15.06
N PRO A 267 -2.51 -7.74 14.41
CA PRO A 267 -2.42 -9.00 15.14
C PRO A 267 -1.11 -9.08 15.95
N ASP A 268 -1.15 -9.72 17.12
CA ASP A 268 -0.03 -9.75 18.09
C ASP A 268 1.32 -10.17 17.50
N TYR A 269 1.34 -11.09 16.53
CA TYR A 269 2.59 -11.57 15.93
C TYR A 269 3.29 -10.55 15.00
N LEU A 270 2.61 -9.45 14.66
CA LEU A 270 3.22 -8.30 13.98
C LEU A 270 3.77 -7.27 14.95
N LEU A 271 3.61 -7.46 16.26
CA LEU A 271 4.10 -6.54 17.28
C LEU A 271 5.20 -7.20 18.10
N GLU A 272 6.09 -6.37 18.65
CA GLU A 272 7.10 -6.75 19.63
C GLU A 272 7.26 -5.65 20.68
N GLU A 273 7.79 -6.00 21.86
CA GLU A 273 8.06 -5.03 22.92
C GLU A 273 9.11 -3.99 22.47
N ASP A 274 8.80 -2.71 22.69
CA ASP A 274 9.76 -1.63 22.44
C ASP A 274 10.65 -1.38 23.66
N LYS A 275 11.77 -2.11 23.70
CA LYS A 275 12.78 -2.03 24.77
C LYS A 275 13.37 -0.63 24.97
N ALA A 276 13.27 0.27 23.97
CA ALA A 276 13.84 1.61 24.04
C ALA A 276 12.85 2.66 24.57
N TYR A 277 11.55 2.50 24.31
CA TYR A 277 10.54 3.56 24.53
C TYR A 277 9.28 3.12 25.29
N LEU A 278 9.28 1.94 25.91
CA LEU A 278 8.12 1.31 26.58
C LEU A 278 6.92 1.04 25.64
N GLY A 279 6.19 -0.05 25.90
CA GLY A 279 5.06 -0.48 25.07
C GLY A 279 5.48 -1.40 23.92
N VAL A 280 4.81 -1.31 22.78
CA VAL A 280 5.02 -2.20 21.62
C VAL A 280 5.27 -1.42 20.34
N LYS A 281 5.92 -2.06 19.37
CA LYS A 281 6.18 -1.55 18.01
C LYS A 281 6.00 -2.65 16.97
N PRO A 282 5.85 -2.29 15.68
CA PRO A 282 5.83 -3.29 14.62
C PRO A 282 7.12 -4.11 14.59
N ARG A 283 6.98 -5.42 14.45
CA ARG A 283 8.08 -6.38 14.41
C ARG A 283 8.66 -6.39 13.01
N ARG A 284 9.75 -5.65 12.85
CA ARG A 284 10.46 -5.47 11.58
C ARG A 284 11.39 -6.64 11.22
N THR A 285 11.73 -6.76 9.95
CA THR A 285 12.52 -7.87 9.40
C THR A 285 13.95 -7.88 9.95
N PHE A 286 14.59 -6.72 10.00
CA PHE A 286 15.97 -6.55 10.44
C PHE A 286 16.10 -5.36 11.41
N ILE A 287 16.95 -5.49 12.45
CA ILE A 287 17.34 -4.40 13.34
C ILE A 287 18.82 -4.11 13.11
N GLY A 288 19.11 -3.04 12.36
CA GLY A 288 20.41 -2.94 11.69
C GLY A 288 20.60 -4.16 10.78
N PRO A 289 21.79 -4.76 10.70
CA PRO A 289 22.00 -5.99 9.92
C PRO A 289 21.48 -7.27 10.61
N ARG A 290 21.05 -7.20 11.89
CA ARG A 290 20.60 -8.37 12.64
C ARG A 290 19.21 -8.80 12.19
N TYR A 291 19.08 -10.05 11.75
CA TYR A 291 17.77 -10.64 11.44
C TYR A 291 16.90 -10.71 12.70
N ASN A 292 15.68 -10.17 12.61
CA ASN A 292 14.71 -10.11 13.70
C ASN A 292 13.45 -10.96 13.43
N ALA A 293 13.37 -11.58 12.25
CA ALA A 293 12.26 -12.46 11.85
C ALA A 293 10.87 -11.79 11.88
N GLY A 294 10.82 -10.47 11.81
CA GLY A 294 9.60 -9.71 11.62
C GLY A 294 9.15 -9.63 10.17
N ALA A 295 7.94 -9.11 9.97
CA ALA A 295 7.36 -8.96 8.64
C ALA A 295 7.67 -7.59 8.03
N SER A 296 7.48 -6.54 8.83
CA SER A 296 7.55 -5.15 8.41
C SER A 296 7.64 -4.23 9.63
N ASP A 297 8.24 -3.06 9.47
CA ASP A 297 8.11 -1.96 10.43
C ASP A 297 6.80 -1.17 10.31
N HIS A 298 5.91 -1.57 9.38
CA HIS A 298 4.55 -1.06 9.22
C HIS A 298 3.51 -2.12 9.59
N LEU A 299 2.40 -1.67 10.19
CA LEU A 299 1.17 -2.43 10.30
C LEU A 299 0.33 -2.28 9.02
N PRO A 300 -0.32 -3.36 8.54
CA PRO A 300 -1.27 -3.25 7.45
C PRO A 300 -2.46 -2.37 7.80
N ILE A 301 -3.04 -1.76 6.77
CA ILE A 301 -4.34 -1.10 6.85
C ILE A 301 -5.35 -1.89 6.02
N THR A 302 -6.62 -1.76 6.38
CA THR A 302 -7.73 -2.35 5.66
C THR A 302 -8.80 -1.30 5.41
N THR A 303 -9.43 -1.37 4.24
CA THR A 303 -10.67 -0.64 3.96
C THR A 303 -11.76 -1.63 3.61
N SER A 304 -12.89 -1.55 4.31
CA SER A 304 -14.05 -2.40 4.09
C SER A 304 -15.25 -1.56 3.68
N GLY A 305 -15.84 -1.89 2.53
CA GLY A 305 -17.15 -1.37 2.16
C GLY A 305 -18.23 -1.94 3.08
N SER A 306 -19.17 -1.10 3.50
CA SER A 306 -20.34 -1.51 4.27
C SER A 306 -21.10 -2.58 3.49
N ASN A 307 -21.37 -3.73 4.10
CA ASN A 307 -22.37 -4.63 3.54
C ASN A 307 -23.73 -3.96 3.74
N ALA A 308 -24.47 -3.70 2.67
CA ALA A 308 -25.89 -3.41 2.82
C ALA A 308 -26.52 -4.66 3.46
N ASN A 309 -27.00 -4.51 4.71
CA ASN A 309 -27.87 -5.51 5.34
C ASN A 309 -29.17 -5.65 4.55
#